data_AF-A0A3C0NE43-F1
#
_entry.id   AF-A0A3C0NE43-F1
#
_cell.length_a   1.000
_cell.length_b   1.000
_cell.length_c   1.000
_cell.angle_alpha   90.00
_cell.angle_beta   90.00
_cell.angle_gamma   90.00
#
_symmetry.space_group_name_H-M   'P 1'
#
loop_
_entity.id
_entity.type
_entity.pdbx_description
1 polymer ?
#
loop_
_entity_poly.entity_id
_entity_poly.type
_entity_poly.pdbx_seq_one_letter_code
_entity_poly.pdbx_strand_id
1 'polypeptide(L)'
;MGQRVNYYKELVADYSRPGLVSDELKKQLIEKGEKIVAMKEDVMPQIGFDYSLEQIEQENKEWWPTHCEALRQGRGDILTGEYRDELVYFCQDGPYQGLEQQKEREQHWWALIAQPGVTMCWPIVMFYGEHTFFEWKCVDDETNETLAKGNVTWVRRGHRGGCYLKTEQLTFYRDVFAPDTLLKLIKTA
;
A
#
# COMPACT_ATOMS: atom_id res chain seq x y z
N MET A 1 6.36 27.51 -9.42
CA MET A 1 6.70 26.08 -9.29
C MET A 1 7.15 25.85 -7.87
N GLY A 2 6.54 24.90 -7.16
CA GLY A 2 7.02 24.51 -5.82
C GLY A 2 8.45 23.97 -5.90
N GLN A 3 9.20 24.07 -4.80
CA GLN A 3 10.50 23.42 -4.69
C GLN A 3 10.34 21.89 -4.79
N ARG A 4 11.33 21.20 -5.33
CA ARG A 4 11.39 19.74 -5.32
C ARG A 4 11.42 19.25 -3.87
N VAL A 5 10.49 18.37 -3.50
CA VAL A 5 10.41 17.77 -2.17
C VAL A 5 10.91 16.33 -2.23
N ASN A 6 11.74 15.94 -1.26
CA ASN A 6 12.02 14.53 -0.99
C ASN A 6 11.09 14.05 0.12
N TYR A 7 10.06 13.27 -0.25
CA TYR A 7 9.05 12.74 0.66
C TYR A 7 9.59 11.71 1.67
N TYR A 8 10.80 11.19 1.45
CA TYR A 8 11.43 10.17 2.31
C TYR A 8 12.50 10.73 3.25
N LYS A 9 12.76 12.03 3.24
CA LYS A 9 13.86 12.66 4.00
C LYS A 9 13.83 12.32 5.50
N GLU A 10 12.65 12.15 6.07
CA GLU A 10 12.43 11.91 7.51
C GLU A 10 11.97 10.47 7.79
N LEU A 11 12.04 9.58 6.80
CA LEU A 11 11.67 8.17 6.93
C LEU A 11 12.90 7.29 7.02
N VAL A 12 12.76 6.15 7.69
CA VAL A 12 13.89 5.23 7.94
C VAL A 12 14.34 4.45 6.70
N ALA A 13 13.51 4.41 5.65
CA ALA A 13 13.84 3.77 4.38
C ALA A 13 13.13 4.46 3.21
N ASP A 14 13.77 4.48 2.05
CA ASP A 14 13.28 5.11 0.83
C ASP A 14 12.72 4.06 -0.14
N TYR A 15 11.40 4.05 -0.33
CA TYR A 15 10.68 3.17 -1.25
C TYR A 15 10.24 3.86 -2.54
N SER A 16 10.76 5.07 -2.83
CA SER A 16 10.40 5.87 -4.01
C SER A 16 10.80 5.22 -5.35
N ARG A 17 11.80 4.34 -5.33
CA ARG A 17 12.30 3.59 -6.50
C ARG A 17 12.89 2.23 -6.08
N PRO A 18 13.16 1.31 -7.02
CA PRO A 18 13.75 0.00 -6.72
C PRO A 18 15.17 0.13 -6.13
N GLY A 19 15.57 -0.87 -5.33
CA GLY A 19 16.98 -1.09 -4.95
C GLY A 19 17.60 -0.13 -3.93
N LEU A 20 16.81 0.68 -3.21
CA LEU A 20 17.34 1.64 -2.22
C LEU A 20 17.47 1.11 -0.79
N VAL A 21 16.84 -0.02 -0.48
CA VAL A 21 16.78 -0.58 0.88
C VAL A 21 17.67 -1.83 0.93
N SER A 22 18.57 -1.89 1.92
CA SER A 22 19.45 -3.04 2.13
C SER A 22 18.68 -4.26 2.64
N ASP A 23 19.15 -5.46 2.34
CA ASP A 23 18.47 -6.70 2.76
C ASP A 23 18.35 -6.84 4.27
N GLU A 24 19.34 -6.37 5.02
CA GLU A 24 19.30 -6.31 6.48
C GLU A 24 18.15 -5.41 6.98
N LEU A 25 17.99 -4.22 6.39
CA LEU A 25 16.91 -3.31 6.76
C LEU A 25 15.55 -3.87 6.36
N LYS A 26 15.43 -4.53 5.19
CA LYS A 26 14.20 -5.21 4.78
C LYS A 26 13.73 -6.22 5.84
N LYS A 27 14.65 -7.04 6.34
CA LYS A 27 14.34 -8.01 7.41
C LYS A 27 13.86 -7.33 8.69
N GLN A 28 14.56 -6.29 9.13
CA GLN A 28 14.18 -5.52 10.32
C GLN A 28 12.81 -4.86 10.18
N LEU A 29 12.46 -4.37 8.99
CA LEU A 29 11.14 -3.80 8.68
C LEU A 29 10.04 -4.85 8.81
N ILE A 30 10.23 -6.05 8.25
CA ILE A 30 9.25 -7.14 8.40
C ILE A 30 9.03 -7.51 9.86
N GLU A 31 10.10 -7.69 10.65
CA GLU A 31 10.00 -7.96 12.09
C GLU A 31 9.31 -6.82 12.86
N LYS A 32 9.55 -5.56 12.46
CA LYS A 32 8.83 -4.40 13.03
C LYS A 32 7.34 -4.45 12.66
N GLY A 33 7.01 -4.95 11.48
CA GLY A 33 5.64 -5.02 10.97
C GLY A 33 4.78 -5.95 11.79
N GLU A 34 5.29 -7.15 12.03
CA GLU A 34 4.67 -8.15 12.90
C GLU A 34 4.40 -7.60 14.30
N LYS A 35 5.34 -6.81 14.85
CA LYS A 35 5.16 -6.15 16.16
C LYS A 35 4.09 -5.08 16.13
N ILE A 36 4.08 -4.21 15.11
CA ILE A 36 3.11 -3.11 15.01
C ILE A 36 1.69 -3.64 14.84
N VAL A 37 1.48 -4.62 13.96
CA VAL A 37 0.12 -5.16 13.74
C VAL A 37 -0.43 -5.85 14.99
N ALA A 38 0.43 -6.42 15.84
CA ALA A 38 0.05 -7.00 17.12
C ALA A 38 -0.33 -5.95 18.19
N MET A 39 -0.03 -4.67 17.99
CA MET A 39 -0.42 -3.57 18.90
C MET A 39 -1.85 -3.08 18.66
N LYS A 40 -2.51 -3.52 17.57
CA LYS A 40 -3.87 -3.09 17.24
C LYS A 40 -4.84 -3.53 18.32
N GLU A 41 -5.52 -2.58 18.92
CA GLU A 41 -6.54 -2.81 19.95
C GLU A 41 -7.87 -3.18 19.29
N ASP A 42 -8.71 -3.96 19.96
CA ASP A 42 -10.03 -4.38 19.45
C ASP A 42 -11.00 -3.21 19.27
N VAL A 43 -10.90 -2.20 20.14
CA VAL A 43 -11.71 -0.97 20.08
C VAL A 43 -10.85 0.16 19.54
N MET A 44 -11.42 0.94 18.61
CA MET A 44 -10.75 2.12 18.07
C MET A 44 -10.37 3.09 19.21
N PRO A 45 -9.08 3.38 19.43
CA PRO A 45 -8.67 4.33 20.46
C PRO A 45 -9.21 5.73 20.14
N GLN A 46 -9.56 6.49 21.18
CA GLN A 46 -10.03 7.86 21.01
C GLN A 46 -8.83 8.80 20.83
N ILE A 47 -9.02 9.85 20.03
CA ILE A 47 -8.02 10.92 19.94
C ILE A 47 -8.19 11.80 21.17
N GLY A 48 -7.10 11.95 21.92
CA GLY A 48 -7.12 12.62 23.21
C GLY A 48 -5.74 13.05 23.66
N PHE A 49 -5.63 13.41 24.94
CA PHE A 49 -4.36 13.85 25.53
C PHE A 49 -3.31 12.72 25.57
N ASP A 50 -3.76 11.47 25.73
CA ASP A 50 -2.95 10.26 25.79
C ASP A 50 -2.72 9.58 24.43
N TYR A 51 -3.33 10.12 23.36
CA TYR A 51 -3.15 9.65 21.99
C TYR A 51 -3.49 10.77 20.98
N SER A 52 -2.52 11.66 20.77
CA SER A 52 -2.71 12.86 19.96
C SER A 52 -2.54 12.59 18.46
N LEU A 53 -2.96 13.56 17.63
CA LEU A 53 -2.74 13.50 16.18
C LEU A 53 -1.25 13.49 15.81
N GLU A 54 -0.40 14.19 16.56
CA GLU A 54 1.05 14.19 16.34
C GLU A 54 1.66 12.81 16.60
N GLN A 55 1.23 12.14 17.67
CA GLN A 55 1.65 10.77 17.94
C GLN A 55 1.19 9.82 16.83
N ILE A 56 -0.09 9.90 16.43
CA ILE A 56 -0.63 9.08 15.35
C ILE A 56 0.13 9.29 14.04
N GLU A 57 0.44 10.53 13.68
CA GLU A 57 1.18 10.85 12.47
C GLU A 57 2.60 10.26 12.51
N GLN A 58 3.28 10.36 13.66
CA GLN A 58 4.60 9.76 13.85
C GLN A 58 4.55 8.24 13.73
N GLU A 59 3.55 7.60 14.34
CA GLU A 59 3.31 6.15 14.22
C GLU A 59 2.96 5.75 12.77
N ASN A 60 2.31 6.60 12.00
CA ASN A 60 2.04 6.37 10.57
C ASN A 60 3.34 6.46 9.75
N LYS A 61 4.21 7.42 10.03
CA LYS A 61 5.56 7.52 9.43
C LYS A 61 6.41 6.29 9.74
N GLU A 62 6.32 5.79 10.97
CA GLU A 62 7.05 4.59 11.40
C GLU A 62 6.53 3.30 10.77
N TRP A 63 5.21 3.21 10.58
CA TRP A 63 4.56 2.09 9.90
C TRP A 63 4.92 2.05 8.42
N TRP A 64 5.01 3.20 7.76
CA TRP A 64 5.05 3.29 6.30
C TRP A 64 6.13 2.43 5.61
N PRO A 65 7.43 2.51 5.97
CA PRO A 65 8.44 1.65 5.35
C PRO A 65 8.16 0.15 5.50
N THR A 66 7.54 -0.22 6.61
CA THR A 66 7.18 -1.59 6.90
C THR A 66 6.04 -2.08 6.03
N HIS A 67 5.02 -1.24 5.81
CA HIS A 67 3.96 -1.53 4.85
C HIS A 67 4.54 -1.74 3.45
N CYS A 68 5.41 -0.84 2.97
CA CYS A 68 6.01 -0.95 1.65
C CYS A 68 6.80 -2.26 1.48
N GLU A 69 7.57 -2.64 2.50
CA GLU A 69 8.33 -3.90 2.46
C GLU A 69 7.43 -5.13 2.52
N ALA A 70 6.41 -5.12 3.39
CA ALA A 70 5.46 -6.21 3.49
C ALA A 70 4.76 -6.47 2.14
N LEU A 71 4.40 -5.40 1.42
CA LEU A 71 3.82 -5.54 0.08
C LEU A 71 4.83 -6.09 -0.92
N ARG A 72 6.07 -5.56 -0.98
CA ARG A 72 7.11 -6.09 -1.88
C ARG A 72 7.45 -7.56 -1.63
N GLN A 73 7.30 -8.04 -0.39
CA GLN A 73 7.53 -9.44 -0.03
C GLN A 73 6.26 -10.31 -0.08
N GLY A 74 5.11 -9.77 -0.46
CA GLY A 74 3.84 -10.51 -0.47
C GLY A 74 3.38 -10.98 0.92
N ARG A 75 3.76 -10.27 1.99
CA ARG A 75 3.37 -10.55 3.38
C ARG A 75 1.95 -10.06 3.67
N GLY A 76 0.99 -10.71 3.02
CA GLY A 76 -0.44 -10.43 3.16
C GLY A 76 -0.95 -10.52 4.60
N ASP A 77 -0.32 -11.32 5.46
CA ASP A 77 -0.62 -11.40 6.89
C ASP A 77 -0.35 -10.07 7.63
N ILE A 78 0.74 -9.38 7.30
CA ILE A 78 1.06 -8.05 7.84
C ILE A 78 0.11 -6.99 7.25
N LEU A 79 -0.13 -7.05 5.93
CA LEU A 79 -1.00 -6.09 5.24
C LEU A 79 -2.44 -6.16 5.76
N THR A 80 -3.02 -7.36 5.83
CA THR A 80 -4.37 -7.56 6.39
C THR A 80 -4.43 -7.28 7.89
N GLY A 81 -3.35 -7.54 8.62
CA GLY A 81 -3.22 -7.19 10.04
C GLY A 81 -3.41 -5.70 10.32
N GLU A 82 -3.13 -4.83 9.34
CA GLU A 82 -3.32 -3.38 9.45
C GLU A 82 -4.79 -2.94 9.44
N TYR A 83 -5.67 -3.71 8.79
CA TYR A 83 -7.07 -3.32 8.56
C TYR A 83 -7.96 -3.61 9.76
N ARG A 84 -8.91 -2.71 10.03
CA ARG A 84 -9.98 -2.93 11.00
C ARG A 84 -11.12 -3.77 10.42
N ASP A 85 -11.85 -4.47 11.28
CA ASP A 85 -12.97 -5.31 10.86
C ASP A 85 -14.09 -4.50 10.20
N GLU A 86 -14.22 -3.24 10.61
CA GLU A 86 -15.15 -2.23 10.10
C GLU A 86 -14.57 -1.35 8.96
N LEU A 87 -13.48 -1.78 8.32
CA LEU A 87 -12.84 -1.04 7.21
C LEU A 87 -13.87 -0.59 6.17
N VAL A 88 -13.81 0.69 5.79
CA VAL A 88 -14.51 1.21 4.62
C VAL A 88 -13.49 1.40 3.50
N TYR A 89 -13.74 0.77 2.35
CA TYR A 89 -12.87 0.91 1.18
C TYR A 89 -13.66 1.43 -0.01
N PHE A 90 -13.24 2.58 -0.55
CA PHE A 90 -13.73 3.10 -1.82
C PHE A 90 -12.69 2.93 -2.93
N CYS A 91 -12.99 2.12 -3.94
CA CYS A 91 -12.08 1.84 -5.06
C CYS A 91 -12.80 1.92 -6.41
N GLN A 92 -12.06 1.76 -7.51
CA GLN A 92 -12.62 1.74 -8.87
C GLN A 92 -13.68 0.66 -9.11
N ASP A 93 -13.63 -0.42 -8.33
CA ASP A 93 -14.55 -1.57 -8.42
C ASP A 93 -15.78 -1.39 -7.50
N GLY A 94 -15.97 -0.18 -6.97
CA GLY A 94 -17.06 0.21 -6.07
C GLY A 94 -16.67 0.23 -4.59
N PRO A 95 -17.51 0.82 -3.72
CA PRO A 95 -17.30 0.80 -2.28
C PRO A 95 -17.61 -0.57 -1.69
N TYR A 96 -16.85 -0.98 -0.66
CA TYR A 96 -17.17 -2.12 0.18
C TYR A 96 -16.85 -1.85 1.65
N GLN A 97 -17.42 -2.69 2.52
CA GLN A 97 -17.29 -2.60 3.97
C GLN A 97 -16.87 -3.94 4.55
N GLY A 98 -15.95 -3.87 5.50
CA GLY A 98 -15.34 -5.00 6.20
C GLY A 98 -14.39 -5.82 5.35
N LEU A 99 -13.76 -6.81 5.99
CA LEU A 99 -12.64 -7.56 5.43
C LEU A 99 -13.05 -8.68 4.46
N GLU A 100 -14.29 -9.16 4.53
CA GLU A 100 -14.71 -10.30 3.71
C GLU A 100 -14.84 -9.94 2.22
N GLN A 101 -15.40 -8.77 1.91
CA GLN A 101 -15.58 -8.31 0.52
C GLN A 101 -14.26 -7.94 -0.16
N GLN A 102 -13.22 -7.66 0.63
CA GLN A 102 -11.88 -7.32 0.19
C GLN A 102 -11.12 -8.52 -0.35
N LYS A 103 -11.26 -9.69 0.29
CA LYS A 103 -10.41 -10.88 0.04
C LYS A 103 -10.39 -11.30 -1.42
N GLU A 104 -11.56 -11.36 -2.06
CA GLU A 104 -11.66 -11.77 -3.46
C GLU A 104 -11.04 -10.74 -4.41
N ARG A 105 -11.12 -9.44 -4.09
CA ARG A 105 -10.65 -8.37 -4.97
C ARG A 105 -9.14 -8.12 -4.82
N GLU A 106 -8.66 -8.03 -3.58
CA GLU A 106 -7.24 -7.72 -3.32
C GLU A 106 -6.29 -8.82 -3.77
N GLN A 107 -6.70 -10.10 -3.74
CA GLN A 107 -5.86 -11.16 -4.32
C GLN A 107 -5.56 -10.91 -5.81
N HIS A 108 -6.51 -10.37 -6.58
CA HIS A 108 -6.30 -10.08 -8.00
C HIS A 108 -5.37 -8.90 -8.18
N TRP A 109 -5.54 -7.83 -7.39
CA TRP A 109 -4.65 -6.69 -7.47
C TRP A 109 -3.24 -7.03 -7.00
N TRP A 110 -3.09 -7.78 -5.91
CA TRP A 110 -1.80 -8.28 -5.43
C TRP A 110 -1.09 -9.13 -6.47
N ALA A 111 -1.81 -10.03 -7.14
CA ALA A 111 -1.23 -10.84 -8.21
C ALA A 111 -0.67 -9.98 -9.36
N LEU A 112 -1.31 -8.85 -9.68
CA LEU A 112 -0.86 -7.93 -10.75
C LEU A 112 0.30 -7.03 -10.30
N ILE A 113 0.26 -6.50 -9.07
CA ILE A 113 1.24 -5.51 -8.59
C ILE A 113 2.49 -6.14 -7.95
N ALA A 114 2.44 -7.42 -7.58
CA ALA A 114 3.55 -8.19 -7.00
C ALA A 114 4.02 -9.35 -7.92
N GLN A 115 3.75 -9.26 -9.22
CA GLN A 115 4.18 -10.27 -10.18
C GLN A 115 5.72 -10.36 -10.28
N PRO A 116 6.30 -11.53 -10.62
CA PRO A 116 7.75 -11.67 -10.80
C PRO A 116 8.29 -10.70 -11.85
N GLY A 117 9.46 -10.10 -11.58
CA GLY A 117 10.09 -9.13 -12.47
C GLY A 117 9.43 -7.74 -12.45
N VAL A 118 8.58 -7.46 -11.47
CA VAL A 118 7.96 -6.15 -11.28
C VAL A 118 8.20 -5.65 -9.86
N THR A 119 8.70 -4.42 -9.76
CA THR A 119 8.90 -3.76 -8.48
C THR A 119 7.91 -2.63 -8.27
N MET A 120 7.08 -2.75 -7.23
CA MET A 120 6.24 -1.65 -6.75
C MET A 120 7.08 -0.57 -6.07
N CYS A 121 6.77 0.69 -6.36
CA CYS A 121 7.46 1.88 -5.89
C CYS A 121 6.44 2.91 -5.41
N TRP A 122 6.81 3.75 -4.45
CA TRP A 122 5.95 4.79 -3.91
C TRP A 122 6.61 6.17 -4.00
N PRO A 123 6.60 6.84 -5.16
CA PRO A 123 7.34 8.08 -5.36
C PRO A 123 6.91 9.23 -4.44
N ILE A 124 5.67 9.21 -3.96
CA ILE A 124 5.09 10.24 -3.10
C ILE A 124 4.46 9.56 -1.89
N VAL A 125 4.78 10.07 -0.71
CA VAL A 125 4.05 9.78 0.53
C VAL A 125 3.99 11.05 1.38
N MET A 126 2.83 11.32 1.97
CA MET A 126 2.60 12.44 2.88
C MET A 126 1.77 11.98 4.06
N PHE A 127 1.99 12.58 5.21
CA PHE A 127 1.29 12.26 6.45
C PHE A 127 0.67 13.54 7.01
N TYR A 128 -0.57 13.44 7.50
CA TYR A 128 -1.25 14.53 8.18
C TYR A 128 -2.24 13.98 9.23
N GLY A 129 -1.82 13.96 10.49
CA GLY A 129 -2.56 13.30 11.56
C GLY A 129 -2.80 11.82 11.23
N GLU A 130 -4.07 11.42 11.13
CA GLU A 130 -4.45 10.05 10.76
C GLU A 130 -4.27 9.74 9.26
N HIS A 131 -4.11 10.77 8.43
CA HIS A 131 -4.14 10.60 6.98
C HIS A 131 -2.76 10.25 6.45
N THR A 132 -2.71 9.22 5.61
CA THR A 132 -1.53 8.90 4.80
C THR A 132 -1.93 8.97 3.33
N PHE A 133 -1.35 9.91 2.59
CA PHE A 133 -1.59 10.12 1.17
C PHE A 133 -0.38 9.60 0.41
N PHE A 134 -0.58 8.77 -0.61
CA PHE A 134 0.54 8.28 -1.39
C PHE A 134 0.16 7.96 -2.83
N GLU A 135 1.18 7.99 -3.67
CA GLU A 135 1.11 7.47 -5.02
C GLU A 135 2.07 6.30 -5.14
N TRP A 136 1.62 5.28 -5.86
CA TRP A 136 2.43 4.13 -6.17
C TRP A 136 2.43 3.85 -7.66
N LYS A 137 3.47 3.16 -8.11
CA LYS A 137 3.56 2.61 -9.46
C LYS A 137 4.32 1.28 -9.44
N CYS A 138 3.95 0.40 -10.36
CA CYS A 138 4.65 -0.85 -10.62
C CYS A 138 5.56 -0.65 -11.82
N VAL A 139 6.84 -0.98 -11.66
CA VAL A 139 7.85 -0.84 -12.69
C VAL A 139 8.36 -2.22 -13.09
N ASP A 140 8.37 -2.51 -14.38
CA ASP A 140 9.00 -3.72 -14.92
C ASP A 140 10.53 -3.64 -14.77
N ASP A 141 11.13 -4.67 -14.19
CA ASP A 141 12.55 -4.66 -13.80
C ASP A 141 13.49 -4.71 -15.02
N GLU A 142 13.04 -5.26 -16.15
CA GLU A 142 13.83 -5.39 -17.38
C GLU A 142 13.73 -4.13 -18.26
N THR A 143 12.51 -3.62 -18.44
CA THR A 143 12.19 -2.56 -19.41
C THR A 143 12.00 -1.19 -18.79
N ASN A 144 11.87 -1.11 -17.46
CA ASN A 144 11.55 0.12 -16.71
C ASN A 144 10.20 0.75 -17.10
N GLU A 145 9.34 0.01 -17.78
CA GLU A 145 7.98 0.44 -18.10
C GLU A 145 7.11 0.49 -16.84
N THR A 146 6.18 1.46 -16.79
CA THR A 146 5.18 1.51 -15.73
C THR A 146 3.97 0.67 -16.13
N LEU A 147 3.68 -0.39 -15.39
CA LEU A 147 2.61 -1.35 -15.69
C LEU A 147 1.28 -0.98 -15.04
N ALA A 148 1.34 -0.42 -13.84
CA ALA A 148 0.19 0.05 -13.10
C ALA A 148 0.60 1.22 -12.21
N LYS A 149 -0.37 2.04 -11.81
CA LYS A 149 -0.20 3.07 -10.80
C LYS A 149 -1.48 3.25 -10.00
N GLY A 150 -1.36 3.86 -8.84
CA GLY A 150 -2.50 4.28 -8.07
C GLY A 150 -2.22 5.49 -7.19
N ASN A 151 -3.30 6.16 -6.82
CA ASN A 151 -3.33 7.18 -5.79
C ASN A 151 -4.20 6.67 -4.65
N VAL A 152 -3.69 6.78 -3.43
CA VAL A 152 -4.33 6.22 -2.25
C VAL A 152 -4.38 7.25 -1.14
N THR A 153 -5.50 7.28 -0.44
CA THR A 153 -5.61 7.91 0.88
C THR A 153 -6.01 6.86 1.89
N TRP A 154 -5.22 6.74 2.95
CA TRP A 154 -5.60 6.00 4.15
C TRP A 154 -5.98 6.94 5.26
N VAL A 155 -6.91 6.48 6.08
CA VAL A 155 -7.09 6.99 7.43
C VAL A 155 -6.72 5.89 8.39
N ARG A 156 -5.56 6.05 9.03
CA ARG A 156 -4.94 5.10 9.94
C ARG A 156 -4.70 5.76 11.29
N ARG A 157 -5.28 5.18 12.33
CA ARG A 157 -5.17 5.65 13.71
C ARG A 157 -3.97 5.04 14.41
N GLY A 158 -2.77 5.30 13.87
CA GLY A 158 -1.49 4.86 14.43
C GLY A 158 -1.42 3.34 14.64
N HIS A 159 -0.52 2.90 15.52
CA HIS A 159 -0.26 1.49 15.81
C HIS A 159 -1.44 0.80 16.49
N ARG A 160 -2.12 1.50 17.40
CA ARG A 160 -3.21 0.95 18.21
C ARG A 160 -4.53 0.86 17.46
N GLY A 161 -4.78 1.78 16.53
CA GLY A 161 -6.06 1.88 15.82
C GLY A 161 -6.07 1.22 14.45
N GLY A 162 -4.95 1.12 13.75
CA GLY A 162 -4.93 0.53 12.41
C GLY A 162 -5.70 1.35 11.37
N CYS A 163 -5.87 0.79 10.17
CA CYS A 163 -6.51 1.45 9.03
C CYS A 163 -8.00 1.11 8.97
N TYR A 164 -8.85 2.13 8.99
CA TYR A 164 -10.31 1.99 8.99
C TYR A 164 -10.98 2.65 7.79
N LEU A 165 -10.23 3.42 6.99
CA LEU A 165 -10.70 3.94 5.71
C LEU A 165 -9.56 3.90 4.69
N LYS A 166 -9.84 3.34 3.52
CA LYS A 166 -8.95 3.33 2.36
C LYS A 166 -9.70 3.82 1.13
N THR A 167 -9.15 4.81 0.43
CA THR A 167 -9.64 5.19 -0.89
C THR A 167 -8.55 4.98 -1.91
N GLU A 168 -8.86 4.40 -3.06
CA GLU A 168 -7.87 4.16 -4.09
C GLU A 168 -8.42 4.34 -5.50
N GLN A 169 -7.65 5.05 -6.32
CA GLN A 169 -7.84 5.10 -7.75
C GLN A 169 -6.67 4.38 -8.41
N LEU A 170 -6.96 3.30 -9.16
CA LEU A 170 -5.95 2.53 -9.89
C LEU A 170 -5.92 2.93 -11.38
N THR A 171 -4.83 2.61 -12.05
CA THR A 171 -4.71 2.70 -13.51
C THR A 171 -3.73 1.63 -13.94
N PHE A 172 -4.19 0.73 -14.81
CA PHE A 172 -3.34 -0.28 -15.44
C PHE A 172 -2.96 0.21 -16.85
N TYR A 173 -1.67 0.17 -17.17
CA TYR A 173 -1.10 0.65 -18.43
C TYR A 173 -0.96 -0.48 -19.47
N ARG A 174 -0.75 -1.72 -19.01
CA ARG A 174 -0.81 -2.95 -19.83
C ARG A 174 -2.03 -3.77 -19.43
N ASP A 175 -2.50 -4.58 -20.37
CA ASP A 175 -3.68 -5.46 -20.31
C ASP A 175 -5.05 -4.76 -20.40
N VAL A 176 -5.36 -4.26 -21.60
CA VAL A 176 -6.75 -4.04 -22.04
C VAL A 176 -7.14 -4.89 -23.26
N PHE A 177 -6.19 -5.60 -23.89
CA PHE A 177 -6.40 -6.47 -25.06
C PHE A 177 -5.41 -7.64 -25.12
N ALA A 178 -5.87 -8.81 -25.62
CA ALA A 178 -5.10 -10.04 -25.73
C ALA A 178 -4.12 -10.05 -26.93
N PRO A 179 -2.98 -10.76 -26.85
CA PRO A 179 -2.05 -10.93 -27.97
C PRO A 179 -2.69 -11.63 -29.19
N ASP A 180 -2.22 -11.30 -30.40
CA ASP A 180 -2.75 -11.76 -31.70
C ASP A 180 -2.88 -13.29 -31.85
N THR A 181 -2.02 -14.04 -31.17
CA THR A 181 -2.06 -15.50 -31.14
C THR A 181 -3.33 -16.02 -30.46
N LEU A 182 -3.89 -15.27 -29.51
CA LEU A 182 -5.15 -15.57 -28.84
C LEU A 182 -6.36 -15.01 -29.60
N LEU A 183 -6.22 -13.87 -30.28
CA LEU A 183 -7.28 -13.30 -31.13
C LEU A 183 -7.63 -14.21 -32.32
N LYS A 184 -6.63 -14.88 -32.91
CA LYS A 184 -6.78 -15.80 -34.07
C LYS A 184 -7.47 -17.12 -33.74
N LEU A 185 -7.67 -17.44 -32.47
CA LEU A 185 -8.37 -18.66 -32.02
C LEU A 185 -9.88 -18.45 -31.87
N ILE A 186 -10.35 -17.21 -31.94
CA ILE A 186 -11.77 -16.89 -31.86
C ILE A 186 -12.39 -17.03 -33.27
N LYS A 187 -13.26 -18.02 -33.46
CA LYS A 187 -14.19 -18.04 -34.58
C LYS A 187 -15.38 -17.15 -34.22
N THR A 188 -15.40 -15.94 -34.78
CA THR A 188 -16.61 -15.11 -34.77
C THR A 188 -17.63 -15.72 -35.72
N ALA A 189 -18.90 -15.77 -35.29
CA ALA A 189 -20.03 -16.15 -36.14
C ALA A 189 -20.23 -15.16 -37.29
#